data_AF-A0A4R0RU44-F1
#
_entry.id   AF-A0A4R0RU44-F1
#
_cell.length_a   1.000
_cell.length_b   1.000
_cell.length_c   1.000
_cell.angle_alpha   90.00
_cell.angle_beta   90.00
_cell.angle_gamma   90.00
#
_symmetry.space_group_name_H-M   'P 1'
#
loop_
_entity.id
_entity.type
_entity.pdbx_description
1 polymer ?
#
loop_
_entity_poly.entity_id
_entity_poly.type
_entity_poly.pdbx_seq_one_letter_code
_entity_poly.pdbx_strand_id
1 'polypeptide(L)'
;MDGDEAYLLLLLSDSNLPTGSFVASSGLESYVTHGFLTGGPSSEVSKSVPSGTGPIVDFVRSSLSTYSRSALPFVADAHQLVQSRISQCEEGHDVTLQETLKDFASIDDLYDTMTLNHITRRASTSQGVALLTLYSKGFARPISKSDSTSEEDKRDLYLSRLIDELKLSVRRGDTPGHLPTCWGVLTGALGLSLERSQFLHLFLYARGLLSAAVRMNNLGPYGAQQLLLHTIRPLVEQEAKLCSHLRTGLNFPSTDSDDLGTLDGPAMTWPLGEVLAGRHDLQHSRVFNS
;
A
#
# COMPACT_ATOMS: atom_id res chain seq x y z
N MET A 1 -9.54 -3.35 22.13
CA MET A 1 -9.51 -2.82 20.75
C MET A 1 -10.57 -1.76 20.68
N ASP A 2 -10.29 -0.63 20.05
CA ASP A 2 -11.36 0.30 19.68
C ASP A 2 -12.28 -0.43 18.68
N GLY A 3 -13.59 -0.42 18.95
CA GLY A 3 -14.55 -1.24 18.20
C GLY A 3 -14.64 -0.82 16.73
N ASP A 4 -14.49 0.48 16.49
CA ASP A 4 -14.64 1.08 15.16
C ASP A 4 -13.45 0.76 14.27
N GLU A 5 -12.22 0.89 14.78
CA GLU A 5 -11.03 0.53 14.03
C GLU A 5 -10.97 -0.98 13.72
N ALA A 6 -11.45 -1.84 14.63
CA ALA A 6 -11.53 -3.27 14.35
C ALA A 6 -12.52 -3.58 13.21
N TYR A 7 -13.65 -2.87 13.15
CA TYR A 7 -14.61 -3.00 12.05
C TYR A 7 -14.03 -2.52 10.71
N LEU A 8 -13.33 -1.38 10.71
CA LEU A 8 -12.64 -0.87 9.52
C LEU A 8 -11.58 -1.85 9.00
N LEU A 9 -10.80 -2.47 9.89
CA LEU A 9 -9.83 -3.51 9.49
C LEU A 9 -10.51 -4.69 8.80
N LEU A 10 -11.64 -5.17 9.33
CA LEU A 10 -12.41 -6.25 8.70
C LEU A 10 -12.90 -5.84 7.32
N LEU A 11 -13.50 -4.66 7.20
CA LEU A 11 -14.01 -4.13 5.94
C LEU A 11 -12.90 -3.95 4.89
N LEU A 12 -11.79 -3.34 5.26
CA LEU A 12 -10.65 -3.10 4.37
C LEU A 12 -9.86 -4.37 4.04
N SER A 13 -9.99 -5.43 4.85
CA SER A 13 -9.38 -6.73 4.59
C SER A 13 -10.12 -7.56 3.54
N ASP A 14 -11.36 -7.20 3.20
CA ASP A 14 -12.21 -7.94 2.27
C ASP A 14 -11.58 -8.02 0.86
N SER A 15 -11.52 -9.23 0.32
CA SER A 15 -11.04 -9.50 -1.04
C SER A 15 -11.96 -8.96 -2.14
N ASN A 16 -13.22 -8.66 -1.82
CA ASN A 16 -14.21 -8.16 -2.77
C ASN A 16 -14.13 -6.65 -3.00
N LEU A 17 -13.27 -5.93 -2.25
CA LEU A 17 -13.10 -4.50 -2.50
C LEU A 17 -12.59 -4.25 -3.92
N PRO A 18 -13.21 -3.32 -4.68
CA PRO A 18 -12.94 -3.09 -6.10
C PRO A 18 -11.64 -2.28 -6.29
N THR A 19 -10.53 -2.80 -5.75
CA THR A 19 -9.21 -2.16 -5.76
C THR A 19 -8.39 -2.54 -6.99
N GLY A 20 -8.78 -3.58 -7.72
CA GLY A 20 -7.99 -4.12 -8.84
C GLY A 20 -6.77 -4.95 -8.41
N SER A 21 -6.52 -5.11 -7.10
CA SER A 21 -5.40 -5.91 -6.58
C SER A 21 -5.43 -7.38 -7.02
N PHE A 22 -6.61 -7.92 -7.34
CA PHE A 22 -6.73 -9.27 -7.87
C PHE A 22 -6.01 -9.43 -9.21
N VAL A 23 -5.93 -8.45 -10.11
CA VAL A 23 -5.26 -8.68 -11.41
C VAL A 23 -3.74 -8.54 -11.35
N ALA A 24 -3.17 -8.28 -10.16
CA ALA A 24 -1.74 -8.08 -9.95
C ALA A 24 -1.07 -9.35 -9.36
N SER A 25 0.22 -9.52 -9.67
CA SER A 25 1.09 -10.56 -9.08
C SER A 25 2.39 -10.00 -8.52
N SER A 26 2.66 -8.71 -8.71
CA SER A 26 3.87 -8.04 -8.18
C SER A 26 5.17 -8.76 -8.55
N GLY A 27 5.25 -9.30 -9.76
CA GLY A 27 6.43 -10.00 -10.28
C GLY A 27 6.52 -11.50 -9.91
N LEU A 28 5.58 -12.05 -9.13
CA LEU A 28 5.60 -13.48 -8.79
C LEU A 28 5.44 -14.36 -10.05
N GLU A 29 4.61 -13.97 -11.00
CA GLU A 29 4.46 -14.72 -12.26
C GLU A 29 5.78 -14.77 -13.05
N SER A 30 6.55 -13.69 -13.05
CA SER A 30 7.90 -13.64 -13.64
C SER A 30 8.89 -14.50 -12.89
N TYR A 31 8.85 -14.47 -11.57
CA TYR A 31 9.68 -15.34 -10.73
C TYR A 31 9.45 -16.82 -11.04
N VAL A 32 8.18 -17.22 -11.17
CA VAL A 32 7.80 -18.61 -11.52
C VAL A 32 8.23 -18.95 -12.95
N THR A 33 7.90 -18.10 -13.92
CA THR A 33 8.17 -18.33 -15.35
C THR A 33 9.65 -18.42 -15.67
N HIS A 34 10.50 -17.70 -14.92
CA HIS A 34 11.96 -17.76 -15.07
C HIS A 34 12.63 -18.90 -14.28
N GLY A 35 11.85 -19.83 -13.72
CA GLY A 35 12.37 -21.09 -13.15
C GLY A 35 12.90 -20.97 -11.73
N PHE A 36 12.61 -19.88 -11.00
CA PHE A 36 13.11 -19.73 -9.63
C PHE A 36 12.42 -20.65 -8.61
N LEU A 37 11.38 -21.39 -9.00
CA LEU A 37 10.75 -22.41 -8.14
C LEU A 37 11.58 -23.70 -8.02
N THR A 38 12.51 -23.98 -8.94
CA THR A 38 13.17 -25.29 -9.03
C THR A 38 14.64 -25.30 -8.59
N GLY A 39 15.25 -24.15 -8.32
CA GLY A 39 16.72 -24.02 -8.25
C GLY A 39 17.32 -23.28 -7.05
N GLY A 40 16.55 -22.97 -6.01
CA GLY A 40 17.10 -22.27 -4.85
C GLY A 40 17.98 -23.18 -3.98
N PRO A 41 19.15 -22.72 -3.48
CA PRO A 41 19.81 -23.41 -2.37
C PRO A 41 18.81 -23.46 -1.21
N SER A 42 18.62 -24.65 -0.64
CA SER A 42 17.71 -24.87 0.48
C SER A 42 18.06 -23.93 1.63
N SER A 43 17.36 -22.80 1.72
CA SER A 43 17.46 -21.86 2.84
C SER A 43 16.99 -22.58 4.11
N GLU A 44 17.56 -22.28 5.28
CA GLU A 44 17.23 -22.97 6.54
C GLU A 44 15.73 -22.91 6.87
N VAL A 45 15.02 -21.91 6.35
CA VAL A 45 13.56 -21.75 6.47
C VAL A 45 12.79 -22.85 5.72
N SER A 46 13.38 -23.48 4.70
CA SER A 46 12.77 -24.59 3.96
C SER A 46 12.55 -25.85 4.81
N LYS A 47 13.16 -25.94 6.01
CA LYS A 47 13.02 -27.11 6.90
C LYS A 47 11.70 -27.11 7.70
N SER A 48 11.04 -25.97 7.89
CA SER A 48 9.81 -25.83 8.69
C SER A 48 8.54 -25.65 7.85
N VAL A 49 8.68 -25.57 6.53
CA VAL A 49 7.63 -25.21 5.58
C VAL A 49 7.24 -26.45 4.75
N PRO A 50 5.96 -26.66 4.37
CA PRO A 50 5.54 -27.81 3.58
C PRO A 50 6.37 -27.98 2.29
N SER A 51 6.70 -29.22 1.94
CA SER A 51 7.55 -29.55 0.79
C SER A 51 7.09 -28.83 -0.50
N GLY A 52 8.00 -28.10 -1.15
CA GLY A 52 7.73 -27.39 -2.41
C GLY A 52 7.24 -25.94 -2.27
N THR A 53 6.92 -25.46 -1.06
CA THR A 53 6.45 -24.07 -0.86
C THR A 53 7.54 -23.09 -0.41
N GLY A 54 8.75 -23.58 -0.11
CA GLY A 54 9.91 -22.78 0.28
C GLY A 54 10.22 -21.59 -0.65
N PRO A 55 10.34 -21.80 -1.97
CA PRO A 55 10.63 -20.70 -2.91
C PRO A 55 9.58 -19.60 -2.94
N ILE A 56 8.31 -19.93 -2.68
CA ILE A 56 7.22 -18.94 -2.59
C ILE A 56 7.38 -18.13 -1.30
N VAL A 57 7.68 -18.78 -0.18
CA VAL A 57 7.94 -18.10 1.10
C VAL A 57 9.15 -17.18 1.00
N ASP A 58 10.22 -17.61 0.32
CA ASP A 58 11.41 -16.79 0.11
C ASP A 58 11.15 -15.58 -0.79
N PHE A 59 10.33 -15.75 -1.83
CA PHE A 59 9.83 -14.64 -2.63
C PHE A 59 9.01 -13.66 -1.77
N VAL A 60 8.00 -14.16 -1.03
CA VAL A 60 7.15 -13.30 -0.19
C VAL A 60 8.00 -12.56 0.84
N ARG A 61 9.00 -13.20 1.47
CA ARG A 61 9.91 -12.54 2.41
C ARG A 61 10.67 -11.39 1.75
N SER A 62 11.31 -11.65 0.61
CA SER A 62 12.13 -10.66 -0.08
C SER A 62 11.29 -9.51 -0.62
N SER A 63 10.14 -9.83 -1.23
CA SER A 63 9.17 -8.87 -1.73
C SER A 63 8.59 -8.01 -0.61
N LEU A 64 8.18 -8.61 0.51
CA LEU A 64 7.63 -7.87 1.65
C LEU A 64 8.66 -6.94 2.28
N SER A 65 9.91 -7.39 2.40
CA SER A 65 11.00 -6.62 2.99
C SER A 65 11.41 -5.40 2.13
N THR A 66 11.41 -5.54 0.81
CA THR A 66 11.65 -4.38 -0.07
C THR A 66 10.42 -3.47 -0.16
N TYR A 67 9.21 -4.04 -0.19
CA TYR A 67 7.97 -3.26 -0.28
C TYR A 67 7.69 -2.46 1.00
N SER A 68 8.02 -3.00 2.18
CA SER A 68 7.88 -2.28 3.45
C SER A 68 8.72 -1.00 3.46
N ARG A 69 9.97 -1.08 3.02
CA ARG A 69 10.91 0.05 2.96
C ARG A 69 10.61 1.04 1.84
N SER A 70 10.07 0.57 0.71
CA SER A 70 9.79 1.45 -0.42
C SER A 70 8.40 2.08 -0.39
N ALA A 71 7.41 1.47 0.29
CA ALA A 71 6.02 1.94 0.28
C ALA A 71 5.55 2.55 1.61
N LEU A 72 5.96 2.02 2.76
CA LEU A 72 5.45 2.52 4.05
C LEU A 72 5.78 3.98 4.38
N PRO A 73 6.94 4.54 3.99
CA PRO A 73 7.21 5.97 4.16
C PRO A 73 6.13 6.83 3.50
N PHE A 74 5.69 6.44 2.30
CA PHE A 74 4.67 7.16 1.54
C PHE A 74 3.26 6.96 2.10
N VAL A 75 2.95 5.75 2.58
CA VAL A 75 1.71 5.51 3.35
C VAL A 75 1.66 6.41 4.58
N ALA A 76 2.77 6.49 5.32
CA ALA A 76 2.85 7.26 6.55
C ALA A 76 2.70 8.76 6.32
N ASP A 77 3.45 9.32 5.36
CA ASP A 77 3.44 10.75 5.09
C ASP A 77 2.08 11.19 4.53
N ALA A 78 1.47 10.41 3.63
CA ALA A 78 0.14 10.72 3.11
C ALA A 78 -0.95 10.59 4.18
N HIS A 79 -0.85 9.61 5.07
CA HIS A 79 -1.76 9.43 6.20
C HIS A 79 -1.67 10.59 7.20
N GLN A 80 -0.45 10.95 7.61
CA GLN A 80 -0.17 12.05 8.53
C GLN A 80 -0.55 13.40 7.91
N LEU A 81 -0.33 13.59 6.61
CA LEU A 81 -0.82 14.77 5.89
C LEU A 81 -2.33 14.91 6.04
N VAL A 82 -3.11 13.87 5.75
CA VAL A 82 -4.57 13.95 5.89
C VAL A 82 -4.99 14.17 7.34
N GLN A 83 -4.41 13.46 8.31
CA GLN A 83 -4.78 13.61 9.71
C GLN A 83 -4.45 14.98 10.28
N SER A 84 -3.27 15.53 9.99
CA SER A 84 -2.88 16.87 10.44
C SER A 84 -3.82 17.95 9.89
N ARG A 85 -4.26 17.82 8.64
CA ARG A 85 -5.18 18.75 7.99
C ARG A 85 -6.59 18.64 8.57
N ILE A 86 -7.05 17.44 8.91
CA ILE A 86 -8.33 17.24 9.63
C ILE A 86 -8.28 17.94 10.99
N SER A 87 -7.23 17.72 11.79
CA SER A 87 -7.10 18.36 13.11
C SER A 87 -7.03 19.89 13.01
N GLN A 88 -6.32 20.43 12.02
CA GLN A 88 -6.25 21.88 11.78
C GLN A 88 -7.63 22.47 11.40
N CYS A 89 -8.43 21.76 10.61
CA CYS A 89 -9.81 22.15 10.29
C CYS A 89 -10.70 22.19 11.54
N GLU A 90 -10.55 21.22 12.45
CA GLU A 90 -11.29 21.17 13.72
C GLU A 90 -10.89 22.32 14.67
N GLU A 91 -9.62 22.72 14.64
CA GLU A 91 -9.10 23.86 15.40
C GLU A 91 -9.43 25.24 14.79
N GLY A 92 -10.08 25.28 13.62
CA GLY A 92 -10.50 26.51 12.95
C GLY A 92 -9.37 27.25 12.22
N HIS A 93 -8.28 26.57 11.90
CA HIS A 93 -7.23 27.13 11.04
C HIS A 93 -7.67 27.15 9.56
N ASP A 94 -7.28 28.19 8.82
CA ASP A 94 -7.52 28.27 7.38
C ASP A 94 -6.56 27.33 6.64
N VAL A 95 -6.93 26.06 6.55
CA VAL A 95 -6.20 25.06 5.78
C VAL A 95 -6.58 25.22 4.31
N THR A 96 -5.67 25.74 3.49
CA THR A 96 -5.96 25.79 2.06
C THR A 96 -5.91 24.39 1.46
N LEU A 97 -7.02 24.00 0.83
CA LEU A 97 -7.11 22.75 0.10
C LEU A 97 -5.99 22.63 -0.95
N GLN A 98 -5.59 23.76 -1.56
CA GLN A 98 -4.53 23.82 -2.56
C GLN A 98 -3.15 23.43 -1.99
N GLU A 99 -2.80 23.87 -0.78
CA GLU A 99 -1.55 23.45 -0.13
C GLU A 99 -1.56 21.94 0.14
N THR A 100 -2.69 21.40 0.63
CA THR A 100 -2.82 19.96 0.86
C THR A 100 -2.62 19.14 -0.42
N LEU A 101 -3.21 19.60 -1.54
CA LEU A 101 -3.06 18.94 -2.84
C LEU A 101 -1.61 19.02 -3.35
N LYS A 102 -0.93 20.14 -3.13
CA LYS A 102 0.48 20.32 -3.51
C LYS A 102 1.39 19.41 -2.69
N ASP A 103 1.18 19.35 -1.37
CA ASP A 103 1.93 18.48 -0.47
C ASP A 103 1.73 17.01 -0.85
N PHE A 104 0.49 16.61 -1.14
CA PHE A 104 0.19 15.26 -1.63
C PHE A 104 0.91 14.96 -2.96
N ALA A 105 0.81 15.87 -3.94
CA ALA A 105 1.44 15.69 -5.24
C ALA A 105 2.96 15.52 -5.11
N SER A 106 3.62 16.26 -4.21
CA SER A 106 5.06 16.09 -3.97
C SER A 106 5.45 14.71 -3.44
N ILE A 107 4.63 14.13 -2.55
CA ILE A 107 4.84 12.78 -2.01
C ILE A 107 4.64 11.74 -3.12
N ASP A 108 3.59 11.92 -3.93
CA ASP A 108 3.19 11.00 -4.99
C ASP A 108 4.16 11.03 -6.19
N ASP A 109 4.64 12.20 -6.57
CA ASP A 109 5.69 12.39 -7.58
C ASP A 109 7.00 11.74 -7.15
N LEU A 110 7.37 11.89 -5.87
CA LEU A 110 8.55 11.20 -5.34
C LEU A 110 8.37 9.68 -5.45
N TYR A 111 7.20 9.13 -5.13
CA TYR A 111 6.94 7.70 -5.30
C TYR A 111 7.05 7.25 -6.77
N ASP A 112 6.52 8.03 -7.72
CA ASP A 112 6.65 7.71 -9.16
C ASP A 112 8.11 7.68 -9.61
N THR A 113 8.90 8.68 -9.22
CA THR A 113 10.33 8.75 -9.57
C THR A 113 11.14 7.57 -9.00
N MET A 114 10.74 7.05 -7.84
CA MET A 114 11.37 5.89 -7.21
C MET A 114 10.87 4.55 -7.76
N THR A 115 9.73 4.54 -8.46
CA THR A 115 9.18 3.33 -9.06
C THR A 115 9.69 3.16 -10.49
N LEU A 116 10.88 2.58 -10.62
CA LEU A 116 11.60 2.54 -11.91
C LEU A 116 10.87 1.73 -12.99
N ASN A 117 10.20 0.64 -12.62
CA ASN A 117 9.55 -0.24 -13.59
C ASN A 117 8.13 0.27 -13.93
N HIS A 118 7.81 0.35 -15.23
CA HIS A 118 6.54 0.92 -15.73
C HIS A 118 5.33 0.04 -15.44
N ILE A 119 5.56 -1.25 -15.23
CA ILE A 119 4.55 -2.26 -14.92
C ILE A 119 3.96 -2.01 -13.54
N THR A 120 4.81 -1.95 -12.52
CA THR A 120 4.46 -1.60 -11.15
C THR A 120 3.89 -0.20 -11.08
N ARG A 121 4.42 0.78 -11.84
CA ARG A 121 3.79 2.11 -11.94
C ARG A 121 2.34 2.02 -12.41
N ARG A 122 2.08 1.37 -13.54
CA ARG A 122 0.73 1.18 -14.11
C ARG A 122 -0.20 0.47 -13.13
N ALA A 123 0.27 -0.59 -12.48
CA ALA A 123 -0.51 -1.33 -11.50
C ALA A 123 -0.82 -0.48 -10.26
N SER A 124 0.17 0.25 -9.77
CA SER A 124 0.07 1.10 -8.58
C SER A 124 -0.90 2.28 -8.82
N THR A 125 -0.78 3.00 -9.94
CA THR A 125 -1.70 4.12 -10.25
C THR A 125 -3.13 3.64 -10.48
N SER A 126 -3.32 2.51 -11.17
CA SER A 126 -4.65 1.93 -11.35
C SER A 126 -5.30 1.55 -10.01
N GLN A 127 -4.54 1.00 -9.07
CA GLN A 127 -5.05 0.62 -7.75
C GLN A 127 -5.29 1.86 -6.86
N GLY A 128 -4.42 2.88 -6.91
CA GLY A 128 -4.60 4.12 -6.16
C GLY A 128 -5.86 4.89 -6.56
N VAL A 129 -6.10 5.04 -7.87
CA VAL A 129 -7.35 5.65 -8.41
C VAL A 129 -8.58 4.86 -7.95
N ALA A 130 -8.48 3.54 -7.89
CA ALA A 130 -9.57 2.68 -7.41
C ALA A 130 -9.87 2.93 -5.92
N LEU A 131 -8.86 3.17 -5.08
CA LEU A 131 -9.04 3.50 -3.66
C LEU A 131 -9.73 4.85 -3.46
N LEU A 132 -9.32 5.90 -4.19
CA LEU A 132 -9.98 7.20 -4.11
C LEU A 132 -11.45 7.11 -4.57
N THR A 133 -11.69 6.31 -5.61
CA THR A 133 -13.06 6.04 -6.10
C THR A 133 -13.88 5.26 -5.08
N LEU A 134 -13.27 4.28 -4.40
CA LEU A 134 -13.90 3.48 -3.35
C LEU A 134 -14.32 4.35 -2.18
N TYR A 135 -13.48 5.28 -1.71
CA TYR A 135 -13.89 6.21 -0.66
C TYR A 135 -15.11 7.03 -1.09
N SER A 136 -15.00 7.72 -2.23
CA SER A 136 -16.03 8.63 -2.75
C SER A 136 -17.38 7.93 -2.98
N LYS A 137 -17.38 6.64 -3.38
CA LYS A 137 -18.62 5.90 -3.69
C LYS A 137 -19.13 5.00 -2.57
N GLY A 138 -18.24 4.50 -1.71
CA GLY A 138 -18.53 3.39 -0.80
C GLY A 138 -18.36 3.73 0.68
N PHE A 139 -17.47 4.66 1.04
CA PHE A 139 -17.17 4.94 2.44
C PHE A 139 -17.49 6.37 2.89
N ALA A 140 -17.63 7.32 1.97
CA ALA A 140 -18.11 8.66 2.30
C ALA A 140 -19.53 8.58 2.88
N ARG A 141 -19.79 9.28 3.98
CA ARG A 141 -21.13 9.34 4.57
C ARG A 141 -22.09 10.02 3.58
N PRO A 142 -23.29 9.47 3.35
CA PRO A 142 -24.29 10.15 2.54
C PRO A 142 -24.69 11.46 3.24
N ILE A 143 -24.65 12.58 2.50
CA ILE A 143 -25.07 13.88 3.00
C ILE A 143 -26.56 13.81 3.33
N SER A 144 -26.90 13.50 4.59
CA SER A 144 -28.26 13.56 5.09
C SER A 144 -28.62 15.03 5.27
N LYS A 145 -29.77 15.45 4.74
CA LYS A 145 -30.28 16.83 4.86
C LYS A 145 -30.82 17.09 6.28
N SER A 146 -30.01 16.92 7.31
CA SER A 146 -30.33 17.36 8.67
C SER A 146 -29.70 18.73 8.92
N ASP A 147 -30.53 19.70 9.31
CA ASP A 147 -30.22 21.14 9.49
C ASP A 147 -29.23 21.47 10.64
N SER A 148 -28.51 20.50 11.20
CA SER A 148 -27.50 20.74 12.23
C SER A 148 -26.11 20.72 11.61
N THR A 149 -25.46 21.88 11.51
CA THR A 149 -24.04 21.99 11.13
C THR A 149 -23.16 21.52 12.29
N SER A 150 -22.94 20.20 12.38
CA SER A 150 -22.01 19.62 13.34
C SER A 150 -20.56 19.73 12.85
N GLU A 151 -19.57 19.64 13.75
CA GLU A 151 -18.15 19.60 13.36
C GLU A 151 -17.84 18.36 12.49
N GLU A 152 -18.56 17.26 12.70
CA GLU A 152 -18.47 16.06 11.85
C GLU A 152 -18.84 16.37 10.39
N ASP A 153 -19.84 17.23 10.17
CA ASP A 153 -20.26 17.62 8.81
C ASP A 153 -19.19 18.46 8.10
N LYS A 154 -18.43 19.28 8.84
CA LYS A 154 -17.32 20.06 8.25
C LYS A 154 -16.17 19.15 7.82
N ARG A 155 -15.80 18.20 8.67
CA ARG A 155 -14.77 17.19 8.37
C ARG A 155 -15.15 16.38 7.13
N ASP A 156 -16.37 15.86 7.08
CA ASP A 156 -16.84 15.03 5.96
C ASP A 156 -16.94 15.84 4.66
N LEU A 157 -17.34 17.12 4.73
CA LEU A 157 -17.35 18.01 3.58
C LEU A 157 -15.94 18.31 3.07
N TYR A 158 -14.98 18.56 3.97
CA TYR A 158 -13.58 18.75 3.61
C TYR A 158 -13.00 17.50 2.93
N LEU A 159 -13.17 16.33 3.54
CA LEU A 159 -12.68 15.06 3.01
C LEU A 159 -13.28 14.73 1.64
N SER A 160 -14.59 14.97 1.47
CA SER A 160 -15.26 14.79 0.19
C SER A 160 -14.67 15.68 -0.89
N ARG A 161 -14.45 16.97 -0.59
CA ARG A 161 -13.81 17.92 -1.52
C ARG A 161 -12.37 17.54 -1.83
N LEU A 162 -11.59 17.17 -0.81
CA LEU A 162 -10.19 16.75 -0.98
C LEU A 162 -10.08 15.57 -1.93
N ILE A 163 -10.87 14.53 -1.71
CA ILE A 163 -10.79 13.29 -2.51
C ILE A 163 -11.32 13.52 -3.93
N ASP A 164 -12.34 14.35 -4.11
CA ASP A 164 -12.80 14.71 -5.46
C ASP A 164 -11.77 15.54 -6.23
N GLU A 165 -11.11 16.51 -5.60
CA GLU A 165 -10.02 17.26 -6.23
C GLU A 165 -8.79 16.39 -6.51
N LEU A 166 -8.42 15.47 -5.61
CA LEU A 166 -7.36 14.48 -5.87
C LEU A 166 -7.70 13.62 -7.10
N LYS A 167 -8.94 13.13 -7.20
CA LYS A 167 -9.40 12.37 -8.38
C LYS A 167 -9.34 13.22 -9.66
N LEU A 168 -9.67 14.51 -9.58
CA LEU A 168 -9.57 15.42 -10.73
C LEU A 168 -8.12 15.68 -11.12
N SER A 169 -7.23 15.90 -10.15
CA SER A 169 -5.78 16.06 -10.34
C SER A 169 -5.18 14.85 -11.05
N VAL A 170 -5.51 13.63 -10.59
CA VAL A 170 -5.05 12.39 -11.26
C VAL A 170 -5.58 12.27 -12.68
N ARG A 171 -6.84 12.65 -12.93
CA ARG A 171 -7.42 12.63 -14.29
C ARG A 171 -6.80 13.67 -15.23
N ARG A 172 -6.35 14.80 -14.69
CA ARG A 172 -5.65 15.85 -15.45
C ARG A 172 -4.18 15.49 -15.73
N GLY A 173 -3.64 14.52 -14.99
CA GLY A 173 -2.23 14.14 -15.06
C GLY A 173 -1.34 15.06 -14.22
N ASP A 174 -1.91 15.81 -13.27
CA ASP A 174 -1.17 16.69 -12.37
C ASP A 174 -0.47 15.89 -11.25
N THR A 175 -0.97 14.68 -10.93
CA THR A 175 -0.35 13.72 -9.99
C THR A 175 -0.64 12.29 -10.46
N PRO A 176 0.27 11.31 -10.30
CA PRO A 176 0.07 9.93 -10.77
C PRO A 176 -1.09 9.15 -10.10
N GLY A 177 -1.29 9.33 -8.80
CA GLY A 177 -2.27 8.64 -7.95
C GLY A 177 -1.85 7.22 -7.54
N HIS A 178 -0.68 7.05 -6.92
CA HIS A 178 -0.15 5.73 -6.58
C HIS A 178 -0.87 5.04 -5.40
N LEU A 179 -0.75 3.70 -5.36
CA LEU A 179 -1.38 2.87 -4.34
C LEU A 179 -0.95 3.27 -2.91
N PRO A 180 0.35 3.39 -2.55
CA PRO A 180 0.73 3.70 -1.17
C PRO A 180 0.25 5.07 -0.68
N THR A 181 0.36 6.10 -1.52
CA THR A 181 -0.10 7.47 -1.20
C THR A 181 -1.62 7.54 -1.06
N CYS A 182 -2.36 6.97 -2.02
CA CYS A 182 -3.82 6.90 -1.97
C CYS A 182 -4.31 6.03 -0.81
N TRP A 183 -3.59 4.97 -0.43
CA TRP A 183 -3.89 4.17 0.76
C TRP A 183 -3.74 4.98 2.05
N GLY A 184 -2.66 5.78 2.17
CA GLY A 184 -2.47 6.70 3.28
C GLY A 184 -3.62 7.71 3.39
N VAL A 185 -4.01 8.32 2.27
CA VAL A 185 -5.18 9.23 2.22
C VAL A 185 -6.47 8.52 2.65
N LEU A 186 -6.75 7.35 2.09
CA LEU A 186 -7.95 6.56 2.40
C LEU A 186 -8.04 6.25 3.89
N THR A 187 -6.98 5.68 4.46
CA THR A 187 -6.97 5.22 5.85
C THR A 187 -6.93 6.38 6.84
N GLY A 188 -6.26 7.49 6.49
CA GLY A 188 -6.30 8.74 7.25
C GLY A 188 -7.71 9.35 7.28
N ALA A 189 -8.39 9.38 6.14
CA ALA A 189 -9.77 9.88 6.02
C ALA A 189 -10.78 9.00 6.77
N LEU A 190 -10.56 7.68 6.83
CA LEU A 190 -11.39 6.75 7.61
C LEU A 190 -11.10 6.80 9.12
N GLY A 191 -10.05 7.51 9.55
CA GLY A 191 -9.67 7.59 10.96
C GLY A 191 -8.98 6.33 11.50
N LEU A 192 -8.48 5.44 10.62
CA LEU A 192 -7.69 4.29 11.05
C LEU A 192 -6.33 4.79 11.57
N SER A 193 -5.86 4.29 12.70
CA SER A 193 -4.53 4.65 13.23
C SER A 193 -3.41 4.31 12.23
N LEU A 194 -2.33 5.08 12.26
CA LEU A 194 -1.19 4.90 11.35
C LEU A 194 -0.60 3.49 11.44
N GLU A 195 -0.37 2.99 12.66
CA GLU A 195 0.17 1.64 12.89
C GLU A 195 -0.71 0.55 12.25
N ARG A 196 -2.03 0.66 12.41
CA ARG A 196 -2.98 -0.29 11.80
C ARG A 196 -3.06 -0.15 10.29
N SER A 197 -2.95 1.08 9.76
CA SER A 197 -2.89 1.32 8.31
C SER A 197 -1.65 0.67 7.69
N GLN A 198 -0.47 0.85 8.28
CA GLN A 198 0.78 0.26 7.82
C GLN A 198 0.73 -1.28 7.88
N PHE A 199 0.28 -1.83 9.02
CA PHE A 199 0.15 -3.27 9.19
C PHE A 199 -0.82 -3.87 8.16
N LEU A 200 -2.00 -3.28 7.99
CA LEU A 200 -2.99 -3.78 7.04
C LEU A 200 -2.48 -3.68 5.59
N HIS A 201 -1.77 -2.61 5.25
CA HIS A 201 -1.17 -2.45 3.92
C HIS A 201 -0.21 -3.62 3.58
N LEU A 202 0.69 -3.95 4.50
CA LEU A 202 1.63 -5.08 4.34
C LEU A 202 0.91 -6.44 4.33
N PHE A 203 -0.08 -6.62 5.20
CA PHE A 203 -0.91 -7.82 5.22
C PHE A 203 -1.63 -8.04 3.89
N LEU A 204 -2.25 -7.00 3.33
CA LEU A 204 -2.94 -7.06 2.04
C LEU A 204 -1.98 -7.38 0.89
N TYR A 205 -0.78 -6.79 0.90
CA TYR A 205 0.26 -7.10 -0.07
C TYR A 205 0.64 -8.59 -0.03
N ALA A 206 0.95 -9.10 1.17
CA ALA A 206 1.32 -10.51 1.34
C ALA A 206 0.18 -11.48 0.97
N ARG A 207 -1.07 -11.14 1.34
CA ARG A 207 -2.27 -11.88 0.95
C ARG A 207 -2.45 -11.90 -0.58
N GLY A 208 -2.17 -10.78 -1.25
CA GLY A 208 -2.20 -10.65 -2.70
C GLY A 208 -1.21 -11.61 -3.38
N LEU A 209 0.04 -11.68 -2.88
CA LEU A 209 1.05 -12.60 -3.40
C LEU A 209 0.63 -14.08 -3.28
N LEU A 210 0.10 -14.48 -2.12
CA LEU A 210 -0.40 -15.85 -1.93
C LEU A 210 -1.62 -16.13 -2.81
N SER A 211 -2.51 -15.16 -3.00
CA SER A 211 -3.64 -15.28 -3.93
C SER A 211 -3.19 -15.45 -5.38
N ALA A 212 -2.13 -14.76 -5.81
CA ALA A 212 -1.52 -14.97 -7.12
C ALA A 212 -0.92 -16.38 -7.25
N ALA A 213 -0.19 -16.85 -6.23
CA ALA A 213 0.38 -18.21 -6.19
C ALA A 213 -0.69 -19.31 -6.32
N VAL A 214 -1.86 -19.11 -5.69
CA VAL A 214 -2.99 -20.03 -5.80
C VAL A 214 -3.54 -20.08 -7.22
N ARG A 215 -3.67 -18.92 -7.87
CA ARG A 215 -4.23 -18.84 -9.23
C ARG A 215 -3.27 -19.35 -10.32
N MET A 216 -1.98 -19.33 -10.06
CA MET A 216 -0.97 -20.00 -10.89
C MET A 216 -0.85 -21.50 -10.60
N ASN A 217 -1.68 -22.05 -9.71
CA ASN A 217 -1.65 -23.45 -9.29
C ASN A 217 -0.29 -23.88 -8.69
N ASN A 218 0.48 -22.94 -8.13
CA ASN A 218 1.72 -23.24 -7.40
C ASN A 218 1.46 -23.56 -5.92
N LEU A 219 0.32 -23.12 -5.40
CA LEU A 219 -0.08 -23.30 -4.00
C LEU A 219 -1.58 -23.61 -3.90
N GLY A 220 -1.96 -24.56 -3.05
CA GLY A 220 -3.39 -24.82 -2.79
C GLY A 220 -4.02 -23.77 -1.87
N PRO A 221 -5.35 -23.54 -1.92
CA PRO A 221 -6.02 -22.52 -1.11
C PRO A 221 -5.86 -22.74 0.40
N TYR A 222 -5.90 -23.99 0.88
CA TYR A 222 -5.65 -24.31 2.28
C TYR A 222 -4.19 -24.06 2.69
N GLY A 223 -3.25 -24.42 1.82
CA GLY A 223 -1.83 -24.14 2.03
C GLY A 223 -1.55 -22.63 2.10
N ALA A 224 -2.22 -21.84 1.27
CA ALA A 224 -2.13 -20.37 1.33
C ALA A 224 -2.59 -19.81 2.67
N GLN A 225 -3.72 -20.30 3.21
CA GLN A 225 -4.19 -19.85 4.53
C GLN A 225 -3.25 -20.29 5.66
N GLN A 226 -2.74 -21.52 5.59
CA GLN A 226 -1.77 -22.02 6.57
C GLN A 226 -0.48 -21.19 6.57
N LEU A 227 0.07 -20.89 5.38
CA LEU A 227 1.25 -20.04 5.25
C LEU A 227 0.96 -18.62 5.74
N LEU A 228 -0.18 -18.02 5.35
CA LEU A 228 -0.55 -16.67 5.76
C LEU A 228 -0.58 -16.54 7.29
N LEU A 229 -1.20 -17.52 7.97
CA LEU A 229 -1.38 -17.52 9.42
C LEU A 229 -0.09 -17.80 10.20
N HIS A 230 0.70 -18.80 9.78
CA HIS A 230 1.80 -19.31 10.61
C HIS A 230 3.19 -18.86 10.16
N THR A 231 3.40 -18.66 8.86
CA THR A 231 4.73 -18.37 8.30
C THR A 231 4.87 -16.91 7.92
N ILE A 232 3.84 -16.31 7.32
CA ILE A 232 3.89 -14.95 6.78
C ILE A 232 3.51 -13.91 7.83
N ARG A 233 2.56 -14.21 8.73
CA ARG A 233 2.20 -13.33 9.85
C ARG A 233 3.40 -12.75 10.60
N PRO A 234 4.37 -13.55 11.11
CA PRO A 234 5.52 -12.98 11.83
C PRO A 234 6.41 -12.11 10.92
N LEU A 235 6.47 -12.37 9.62
CA LEU A 235 7.21 -11.52 8.67
C LEU A 235 6.54 -10.15 8.52
N VAL A 236 5.21 -10.12 8.40
CA VAL A 236 4.43 -8.87 8.34
C VAL A 236 4.57 -8.08 9.63
N GLU A 237 4.42 -8.74 10.79
CA GLU A 237 4.59 -8.09 12.10
C GLU A 237 6.00 -7.51 12.27
N GLN A 238 7.03 -8.26 11.85
CA GLN A 238 8.42 -7.81 11.92
C GLN A 238 8.68 -6.61 11.00
N GLU A 239 8.28 -6.69 9.73
CA GLU A 239 8.50 -5.61 8.76
C GLU A 239 7.71 -4.35 9.11
N ALA A 240 6.47 -4.48 9.59
CA ALA A 240 5.68 -3.37 10.09
C ALA A 240 6.38 -2.66 11.25
N LYS A 241 6.94 -3.42 12.21
CA LYS A 241 7.66 -2.87 13.37
C LYS A 241 8.98 -2.20 12.97
N LEU A 242 9.74 -2.82 12.07
CA LEU A 242 11.02 -2.26 11.59
C LEU A 242 10.83 -0.99 10.77
N CYS A 243 9.74 -0.88 10.01
CA CYS A 243 9.53 0.21 9.07
C CYS A 243 8.53 1.27 9.54
N SER A 244 7.98 1.16 10.77
CA SER A 244 6.92 2.05 11.27
C SER A 244 7.35 3.52 11.36
N HIS A 245 8.63 3.77 11.65
CA HIS A 245 9.22 5.09 11.82
C HIS A 245 9.73 5.73 10.52
N LEU A 246 9.82 4.96 9.42
CA LEU A 246 10.36 5.48 8.16
C LEU A 246 9.45 6.55 7.57
N ARG A 247 10.04 7.59 6.98
CA ARG A 247 9.35 8.76 6.39
C ARG A 247 10.01 9.15 5.07
N THR A 248 9.33 9.90 4.22
CA THR A 248 9.91 10.30 2.92
C THR A 248 10.96 11.40 3.06
N GLY A 249 10.91 12.16 4.16
CA GLY A 249 11.77 13.31 4.40
C GLY A 249 11.29 14.62 3.75
N LEU A 250 10.14 14.62 3.04
CA LEU A 250 9.59 15.82 2.41
C LEU A 250 8.87 16.73 3.42
N ASN A 251 7.81 16.22 4.07
CA ASN A 251 6.90 17.03 4.89
C ASN A 251 7.14 16.88 6.39
N PHE A 252 7.82 15.80 6.80
CA PHE A 252 8.15 15.49 8.18
C PHE A 252 9.64 15.17 8.27
N PRO A 253 10.53 16.19 8.31
CA PRO A 253 11.96 15.96 8.41
C PRO A 253 12.28 15.18 9.69
N SER A 254 13.13 14.16 9.58
CA SER A 254 13.61 13.41 10.73
C SER A 254 14.40 14.34 11.67
N THR A 255 14.12 14.25 12.97
CA THR A 255 14.79 15.06 14.01
C THR A 255 16.30 14.77 14.10
N ASP A 256 16.72 13.57 13.66
CA ASP A 256 18.10 13.07 13.70
C ASP A 256 18.78 13.25 12.33
N SER A 257 18.93 14.50 11.91
CA SER A 257 19.72 14.86 10.72
C SER A 257 21.22 14.84 11.04
N ASP A 258 21.78 13.64 11.24
CA ASP A 258 23.23 13.46 11.12
C ASP A 258 23.65 13.69 9.66
N ASP A 259 24.79 14.36 9.44
CA ASP A 259 25.37 14.83 8.16
C ASP A 259 25.54 13.78 7.03
N LEU A 260 25.08 12.53 7.22
CA LEU A 260 24.84 11.52 6.19
C LEU A 260 23.33 11.22 6.06
N GLY A 261 22.57 12.19 5.56
CA GLY A 261 21.10 12.18 5.52
C GLY A 261 20.43 11.14 4.61
N THR A 262 20.54 9.84 4.90
CA THR A 262 19.84 8.79 4.12
C THR A 262 19.53 7.49 4.88
N LEU A 263 19.59 7.47 6.22
CA LEU A 263 19.38 6.21 6.97
C LEU A 263 17.90 5.77 7.05
N ASP A 264 16.96 6.71 7.11
CA ASP A 264 15.53 6.40 7.38
C ASP A 264 14.58 6.72 6.21
N GLY A 265 15.14 6.91 5.01
CA GLY A 265 14.39 7.21 3.79
C GLY A 265 13.83 5.96 3.08
N PRO A 266 12.96 6.14 2.08
CA PRO A 266 12.48 5.05 1.26
C PRO A 266 13.64 4.35 0.54
N ALA A 267 13.64 3.02 0.57
CA ALA A 267 14.73 2.23 0.03
C ALA A 267 14.24 0.96 -0.65
N MET A 268 14.98 0.56 -1.68
CA MET A 268 14.81 -0.72 -2.36
C MET A 268 15.94 -1.66 -1.96
N THR A 269 15.59 -2.76 -1.30
CA THR A 269 16.57 -3.71 -0.76
C THR A 269 16.70 -4.99 -1.58
N TRP A 270 15.86 -5.16 -2.61
CA TRP A 270 15.87 -6.36 -3.44
C TRP A 270 15.81 -6.04 -4.94
N PRO A 271 16.95 -5.68 -5.57
CA PRO A 271 17.01 -5.31 -6.99
C PRO A 271 16.52 -6.41 -7.94
N LEU A 272 16.68 -7.69 -7.58
CA LEU A 272 16.17 -8.80 -8.38
C LEU A 272 14.64 -8.74 -8.54
N GLY A 273 13.92 -8.31 -7.51
CA GLY A 273 12.48 -8.14 -7.54
C GLY A 273 12.02 -7.19 -8.65
N GLU A 274 12.71 -6.05 -8.80
CA GLU A 274 12.42 -5.09 -9.86
C GLU A 274 12.68 -5.63 -11.25
N VAL A 275 13.80 -6.34 -11.42
CA VAL A 275 14.12 -6.96 -12.71
C VAL A 275 13.03 -7.96 -13.08
N LEU A 276 12.56 -8.75 -12.11
CA LEU A 276 11.49 -9.73 -12.34
C LEU A 276 10.15 -9.05 -12.65
N ALA A 277 9.76 -8.03 -11.90
CA ALA A 277 8.56 -7.25 -12.15
C ALA A 277 8.61 -6.61 -13.55
N GLY A 278 9.73 -5.98 -13.92
CA GLY A 278 9.96 -5.38 -15.23
C GLY A 278 9.89 -6.37 -16.40
N ARG A 279 10.32 -7.62 -16.17
CA ARG A 279 10.29 -8.69 -17.20
C ARG A 279 8.91 -9.30 -17.41
N HIS A 280 7.91 -8.94 -16.61
CA HIS A 280 6.55 -9.45 -16.78
C HIS A 280 5.98 -9.15 -18.17
N ASP A 281 6.20 -7.96 -18.72
CA ASP A 281 5.72 -7.62 -20.07
C ASP A 281 6.40 -8.41 -21.20
N LEU A 282 7.54 -9.07 -20.94
CA LEU A 282 8.23 -9.91 -21.92
C LEU A 282 7.66 -11.33 -22.00
N GLN A 283 6.72 -11.68 -21.12
CA GLN A 283 6.13 -13.01 -21.11
C GLN A 283 5.16 -13.20 -22.28
N HIS A 284 5.35 -14.30 -23.01
CA HIS A 284 4.48 -14.68 -24.13
C HIS A 284 3.05 -15.01 -23.68
N SER A 285 2.89 -15.65 -22.52
CA SER A 285 1.61 -15.97 -21.90
C SER A 285 1.55 -15.35 -20.52
N ARG A 286 0.46 -14.63 -20.21
CA ARG A 286 0.29 -13.89 -18.96
C ARG A 286 -1.13 -14.10 -18.42
N VAL A 287 -1.22 -14.38 -17.12
CA VAL A 287 -2.48 -14.50 -16.38
C VAL A 287 -2.79 -13.20 -15.62
N PHE A 288 -1.75 -12.45 -15.24
CA PHE A 288 -1.88 -11.17 -14.54
C PHE A 288 -1.57 -9.99 -15.45
N ASN A 289 -2.04 -8.81 -15.05
CA ASN A 289 -1.60 -7.53 -15.62
C ASN A 289 -0.41 -6.93 -14.83
N SER A 290 0.13 -7.77 -13.93
CA SER A 290 1.21 -7.63 -12.91
C SER A 290 0.96 -6.64 -11.79
#